data_AF-A0A2N1U781-F1
#
_entry.id   AF-A0A2N1U781-F1
#
_cell.length_a   1.000
_cell.length_b   1.000
_cell.length_c   1.000
_cell.angle_alpha   90.00
_cell.angle_beta   90.00
_cell.angle_gamma   90.00
#
_symmetry.space_group_name_H-M   'P 1'
#
loop_
_entity.id
_entity.type
_entity.pdbx_description
1 polymer ?
#
loop_
_entity_poly.entity_id
_entity_poly.type
_entity_poly.pdbx_seq_one_letter_code
_entity_poly.pdbx_strand_id
1 'polypeptide(L)'
;MKISGREFLRNLSEFFSESNYEAEIILMLILPVSALVIFIFFINSRRASANPFESIPAKDMEFIDSARLQKGLEEFDRDFLLELALTYKVKPGYIFIDPEVFVRVETGFRLQLIEDGETPENNTRFKHLLKLKKKLFPGV
;
A
#
# COMPACT_ATOMS: atom_id res chain seq x y z
N MET A 1 17.68 -8.21 -34.63
CA MET A 1 18.64 -9.30 -34.32
C MET A 1 18.39 -9.77 -32.90
N LYS A 2 17.99 -11.03 -32.68
CA LYS A 2 17.85 -11.62 -31.34
C LYS A 2 19.15 -12.32 -31.01
N ILE A 3 19.99 -11.70 -30.17
CA ILE A 3 21.22 -12.33 -29.67
C ILE A 3 20.79 -13.50 -28.79
N SER A 4 21.30 -14.70 -29.06
CA SER A 4 21.00 -15.88 -28.23
C SER A 4 21.74 -15.78 -26.89
N GLY A 5 21.16 -16.29 -25.81
CA GLY A 5 21.77 -16.21 -24.48
C GLY A 5 23.17 -16.84 -24.40
N ARG A 6 23.48 -17.80 -25.27
CA ARG A 6 24.82 -18.40 -25.37
C ARG A 6 25.84 -17.46 -26.02
N GLU A 7 25.45 -16.74 -27.06
CA GLU A 7 26.31 -15.72 -27.68
C GLU A 7 26.56 -14.55 -26.73
N PHE A 8 25.54 -14.14 -25.96
CA PHE A 8 25.69 -13.11 -24.93
C PHE A 8 26.72 -13.51 -23.86
N LEU A 9 26.64 -14.74 -23.35
CA LEU A 9 27.59 -15.25 -22.36
C LEU A 9 29.00 -15.42 -22.93
N ARG A 10 29.13 -15.79 -24.21
CA ARG A 10 30.44 -15.89 -24.86
C ARG A 10 31.08 -14.51 -25.06
N ASN A 11 30.29 -13.52 -25.49
CA ASN A 11 30.75 -12.14 -25.64
C ASN A 11 31.14 -11.51 -24.30
N LEU A 12 30.39 -11.80 -23.23
CA LEU A 12 30.79 -11.41 -21.88
C LEU A 12 32.11 -12.06 -21.49
N SER A 13 32.25 -13.38 -21.67
CA SER A 13 33.49 -14.09 -21.35
C SER A 13 34.70 -13.55 -22.12
N GLU A 14 34.54 -13.24 -23.41
CA GLU A 14 35.60 -12.66 -24.24
C GLU A 14 35.97 -11.25 -23.74
N PHE A 15 34.99 -10.40 -23.42
CA PHE A 15 35.20 -9.05 -22.89
C PHE A 15 35.93 -9.03 -21.54
N PHE A 16 35.67 -10.01 -20.67
CA PHE A 16 36.36 -10.15 -19.38
C PHE A 16 37.71 -10.89 -19.46
N SER A 17 38.03 -11.52 -20.60
CA SER A 17 39.28 -12.28 -20.78
C SER A 17 40.45 -11.45 -21.30
N GLU A 18 40.17 -10.31 -21.95
CA GLU A 18 41.21 -9.35 -22.31
C GLU A 18 41.55 -8.52 -21.07
N SER A 19 42.80 -8.64 -20.59
CA SER A 19 43.34 -7.83 -19.48
C SER A 19 43.61 -6.38 -19.92
N ASN A 20 42.58 -5.71 -20.44
CA ASN A 20 42.60 -4.31 -20.80
C ASN A 20 42.18 -3.50 -19.58
N TYR A 21 43.14 -2.81 -18.97
CA TYR A 21 42.96 -1.93 -17.81
C TYR A 21 41.82 -0.92 -18.00
N GLU A 22 41.61 -0.44 -19.24
CA GLU A 22 40.50 0.44 -19.60
C GLU A 22 39.13 -0.24 -19.45
N ALA A 23 39.00 -1.50 -19.87
CA ALA A 23 37.78 -2.28 -19.71
C ALA A 23 37.48 -2.56 -18.23
N GLU A 24 38.52 -2.82 -17.44
CA GLU A 24 38.42 -3.04 -15.99
C GLU A 24 37.92 -1.77 -15.25
N ILE A 25 38.43 -0.59 -15.61
CA ILE A 25 37.95 0.70 -15.08
C ILE A 25 36.50 0.96 -15.47
N ILE A 26 36.15 0.73 -16.74
CA ILE A 26 34.79 0.92 -17.24
C ILE A 26 33.82 -0.01 -16.49
N LEU A 27 34.22 -1.26 -16.25
CA LEU A 27 33.44 -2.22 -15.47
C LEU A 27 33.29 -1.81 -14.01
N MET A 28 34.35 -1.31 -13.35
CA MET A 28 34.26 -0.79 -11.98
C MET A 28 33.30 0.39 -11.85
N LEU A 29 33.05 1.14 -12.92
CA LEU A 29 32.09 2.25 -12.93
C LEU A 29 30.66 1.81 -13.29
N ILE A 30 30.51 0.98 -14.32
CA ILE A 30 29.19 0.57 -14.84
C ILE A 30 28.49 -0.39 -13.87
N LEU A 31 29.23 -1.30 -13.24
CA LEU A 31 28.66 -2.34 -12.37
C LEU A 31 27.97 -1.77 -11.12
N PRO A 32 28.57 -0.84 -10.34
CA PRO A 32 27.86 -0.22 -9.21
C PRO A 32 26.70 0.67 -9.65
N VAL A 33 26.82 1.39 -10.78
CA VAL A 33 25.74 2.25 -11.29
C VAL A 33 24.54 1.41 -11.74
N SER A 34 24.79 0.33 -12.48
CA SER A 34 23.73 -0.60 -12.91
C SER A 34 23.08 -1.32 -11.73
N ALA A 35 23.86 -1.75 -10.73
CA ALA A 35 23.35 -2.31 -9.50
C ALA A 35 22.46 -1.32 -8.73
N LEU A 36 22.85 -0.04 -8.66
CA LEU A 36 22.09 1.02 -8.02
C LEU A 36 20.78 1.31 -8.76
N VAL A 37 20.80 1.35 -10.09
CA VAL A 37 19.60 1.51 -10.92
C VAL A 37 18.63 0.34 -10.71
N ILE A 38 19.13 -0.90 -10.71
CA ILE A 38 18.33 -2.10 -10.44
C ILE A 38 17.75 -2.06 -9.02
N PHE A 39 18.55 -1.62 -8.03
CA PHE A 39 18.12 -1.51 -6.64
C PHE A 39 17.02 -0.46 -6.46
N ILE A 40 17.19 0.74 -7.03
CA ILE A 40 16.17 1.78 -7.03
C ILE A 40 14.90 1.31 -7.75
N PHE A 41 15.05 0.64 -8.89
CA PHE A 41 13.93 0.05 -9.61
C PHE A 41 13.19 -0.98 -8.74
N PHE A 42 13.90 -1.85 -8.02
CA PHE A 42 13.29 -2.84 -7.15
C PHE A 42 12.57 -2.22 -5.94
N ILE A 43 13.14 -1.16 -5.34
CA ILE A 43 12.48 -0.39 -4.28
C ILE A 43 11.22 0.31 -4.80
N ASN A 44 11.29 0.96 -5.96
CA ASN A 44 10.16 1.70 -6.52
C ASN A 44 9.10 0.76 -7.12
N SER A 45 9.47 -0.40 -7.65
CA SER A 45 8.52 -1.40 -8.14
C SER A 45 7.68 -2.01 -7.02
N ARG A 46 8.16 -2.04 -5.76
CA ARG A 46 7.35 -2.42 -4.59
C ARG A 46 6.32 -1.37 -4.19
N ARG A 47 6.37 -0.15 -4.76
CA ARG A 47 5.35 0.89 -4.55
C ARG A 47 4.16 0.76 -5.52
N ALA A 48 4.11 -0.28 -6.34
CA ALA A 48 3.06 -0.45 -7.35
C ALA A 48 1.87 -1.27 -6.83
N SER A 49 0.93 -0.59 -6.17
CA SER A 49 -0.48 -0.67 -6.55
C SER A 49 -1.11 0.69 -6.29
N ALA A 50 -1.48 1.40 -7.36
CA ALA A 50 -2.03 2.75 -7.32
C ALA A 50 -3.45 2.83 -6.73
N ASN A 51 -4.02 1.70 -6.30
CA ASN A 51 -5.29 1.64 -5.58
C ASN A 51 -5.09 0.87 -4.25
N PRO A 52 -5.26 1.52 -3.08
CA PRO A 52 -5.15 0.84 -1.78
C PRO A 52 -6.11 -0.37 -1.67
N PHE A 53 -7.23 -0.29 -2.40
CA PHE A 53 -8.31 -1.27 -2.38
C PHE A 53 -8.06 -2.51 -3.25
N GLU A 54 -7.07 -2.51 -4.16
CA GLU A 54 -6.70 -3.70 -4.95
C GLU A 54 -6.11 -4.82 -4.09
N SER A 55 -5.63 -4.48 -2.88
CA SER A 55 -5.17 -5.45 -1.89
C SER A 55 -6.30 -6.25 -1.23
N ILE A 56 -7.56 -5.82 -1.40
CA ILE A 56 -8.72 -6.45 -0.77
C ILE A 56 -9.22 -7.60 -1.66
N PRO A 57 -9.34 -8.84 -1.15
CA PRO A 57 -9.90 -9.96 -1.91
C PRO A 57 -11.29 -9.63 -2.46
N ALA A 58 -11.58 -10.04 -3.71
CA ALA A 58 -12.88 -9.78 -4.36
C ALA A 58 -14.08 -10.26 -3.52
N LYS A 59 -13.95 -11.41 -2.85
CA LYS A 59 -14.95 -11.95 -1.92
C LYS A 59 -15.22 -11.02 -0.73
N ASP A 60 -14.18 -10.37 -0.21
CA ASP A 60 -14.32 -9.41 0.89
C ASP A 60 -14.97 -8.11 0.39
N MET A 61 -14.69 -7.70 -0.85
CA MET A 61 -15.37 -6.55 -1.48
C MET A 61 -16.86 -6.79 -1.68
N GLU A 62 -17.26 -7.98 -2.17
CA GLU A 62 -18.66 -8.37 -2.28
C GLU A 62 -19.36 -8.37 -0.90
N PHE A 63 -18.66 -8.89 0.11
CA PHE A 63 -19.13 -8.84 1.48
C PHE A 63 -19.30 -7.39 1.98
N ILE A 64 -18.31 -6.53 1.75
CA ILE A 64 -18.35 -5.11 2.13
C ILE A 64 -19.52 -4.40 1.45
N ASP A 65 -19.73 -4.60 0.15
CA ASP A 65 -20.83 -3.99 -0.58
C ASP A 65 -22.19 -4.48 -0.07
N SER A 66 -22.30 -5.76 0.31
CA SER A 66 -23.51 -6.28 0.94
C SER A 66 -23.77 -5.67 2.33
N ALA A 67 -22.72 -5.52 3.16
CA ALA A 67 -22.80 -4.92 4.48
C ALA A 67 -23.13 -3.42 4.38
N ARG A 68 -22.56 -2.73 3.40
CA ARG A 68 -22.84 -1.32 3.07
C ARG A 68 -24.32 -1.13 2.77
N LEU A 69 -24.87 -1.94 1.87
CA LEU A 69 -26.28 -1.87 1.46
C LEU A 69 -27.22 -2.14 2.63
N GLN A 70 -26.94 -3.16 3.44
CA GLN A 70 -27.75 -3.48 4.63
C GLN A 70 -27.75 -2.36 5.67
N LYS A 71 -26.63 -1.64 5.80
CA LYS A 71 -26.45 -0.53 6.76
C LYS A 71 -26.84 0.83 6.17
N GLY A 72 -27.30 0.88 4.92
CA GLY A 72 -27.68 2.10 4.22
C GLY A 72 -26.54 3.11 4.09
N LEU A 73 -25.30 2.64 4.01
CA LEU A 73 -24.11 3.48 3.86
C LEU A 73 -23.92 3.92 2.41
N GLU A 74 -23.42 5.14 2.22
CA GLU A 74 -23.08 5.63 0.89
C GLU A 74 -21.72 5.07 0.43
N GLU A 75 -21.42 5.17 -0.85
CA GLU A 75 -20.14 4.68 -1.40
C GLU A 75 -18.95 5.43 -0.79
N PHE A 76 -19.12 6.74 -0.56
CA PHE A 76 -18.13 7.56 0.12
C PHE A 76 -17.85 7.10 1.57
N ASP A 77 -18.90 6.70 2.30
CA ASP A 77 -18.74 6.18 3.67
C ASP A 77 -17.96 4.87 3.69
N ARG A 78 -18.21 3.99 2.69
CA ARG A 78 -17.44 2.76 2.50
C ARG A 78 -15.97 3.08 2.26
N ASP A 79 -15.69 3.94 1.29
CA ASP A 79 -14.31 4.22 0.89
C ASP A 79 -13.52 4.86 2.03
N PHE A 80 -14.15 5.76 2.80
CA PHE A 80 -13.57 6.35 3.99
C PHE A 80 -13.25 5.31 5.08
N LEU A 81 -14.17 4.38 5.37
CA LEU A 81 -13.94 3.33 6.36
C LEU A 81 -12.87 2.33 5.93
N LEU A 82 -12.82 2.00 4.63
CA LEU A 82 -11.79 1.13 4.07
C LEU A 82 -10.41 1.80 4.09
N GLU A 83 -10.33 3.09 3.76
CA GLU A 83 -9.10 3.88 3.85
C GLU A 83 -8.54 3.86 5.28
N LEU A 84 -9.40 4.09 6.27
CA LEU A 84 -8.99 4.04 7.68
C LEU A 84 -8.60 2.62 8.11
N ALA A 85 -9.34 1.59 7.70
CA ALA A 85 -8.99 0.20 8.01
C ALA A 85 -7.61 -0.17 7.46
N LEU A 86 -7.30 0.22 6.23
CA LEU A 86 -5.99 0.00 5.62
C LEU A 86 -4.88 0.79 6.33
N THR A 87 -5.15 2.05 6.68
CA THR A 87 -4.19 2.92 7.39
C THR A 87 -3.78 2.34 8.74
N TYR A 88 -4.74 1.84 9.52
CA TYR A 88 -4.48 1.24 10.84
C TYR A 88 -4.29 -0.28 10.81
N LYS A 89 -4.07 -0.86 9.62
CA LYS A 89 -3.77 -2.29 9.42
C LYS A 89 -4.81 -3.24 10.02
N VAL A 90 -6.09 -2.90 9.90
CA VAL A 90 -7.21 -3.74 10.32
C VAL A 90 -7.91 -4.36 9.12
N LYS A 91 -8.53 -5.53 9.30
CA LYS A 91 -9.24 -6.24 8.23
C LYS A 91 -10.40 -5.38 7.70
N PRO A 92 -10.42 -4.99 6.41
CA PRO A 92 -11.36 -3.98 5.91
C PRO A 92 -12.84 -4.39 6.03
N GLY A 93 -13.19 -5.66 5.84
CA GLY A 93 -14.58 -6.12 5.97
C GLY A 93 -15.11 -6.10 7.41
N TYR A 94 -14.23 -6.22 8.41
CA TYR A 94 -14.65 -6.33 9.80
C TYR A 94 -15.07 -4.99 10.40
N ILE A 95 -14.62 -3.86 9.82
CA ILE A 95 -14.99 -2.52 10.32
C ILE A 95 -16.50 -2.25 10.25
N PHE A 96 -17.23 -2.96 9.39
CA PHE A 96 -18.68 -2.82 9.23
C PHE A 96 -19.51 -3.67 10.19
N ILE A 97 -18.90 -4.68 10.85
CA ILE A 97 -19.63 -5.68 11.65
C ILE A 97 -19.14 -5.72 13.10
N ASP A 98 -17.84 -5.53 13.32
CA ASP A 98 -17.19 -5.73 14.60
C ASP A 98 -16.91 -4.38 15.27
N PRO A 99 -17.61 -4.05 16.38
CA PRO A 99 -17.40 -2.81 17.11
C PRO A 99 -15.97 -2.68 17.66
N GLU A 100 -15.30 -3.78 18.03
CA GLU A 100 -13.94 -3.73 18.58
C GLU A 100 -12.92 -3.36 17.50
N VAL A 101 -13.14 -3.81 16.27
CA VAL A 101 -12.35 -3.39 15.11
C VAL A 101 -12.56 -1.90 14.85
N PHE A 102 -13.81 -1.43 14.90
CA PHE A 102 -14.12 -0.02 14.73
C PHE A 102 -13.44 0.85 15.82
N VAL A 103 -13.51 0.45 17.08
CA VAL A 103 -12.89 1.18 18.21
C VAL A 103 -11.38 1.24 18.09
N ARG A 104 -10.72 0.19 17.57
CA ARG A 104 -9.28 0.22 17.28
C ARG A 104 -8.94 1.28 16.23
N VAL A 105 -9.72 1.37 15.16
CA VAL A 105 -9.55 2.39 14.11
C VAL A 105 -9.83 3.79 14.67
N GLU A 106 -10.89 3.95 15.47
CA GLU A 106 -11.23 5.21 16.14
C GLU A 106 -10.10 5.68 17.05
N THR A 107 -9.52 4.76 17.83
CA THR A 107 -8.42 5.07 18.75
C THR A 107 -7.16 5.42 18.00
N GLY A 108 -6.82 4.68 16.94
CA GLY A 108 -5.68 4.98 16.07
C GLY A 108 -5.80 6.36 15.42
N PHE A 109 -7.00 6.69 14.92
CA PHE A 109 -7.25 8.00 14.31
C PHE A 109 -7.22 9.14 15.31
N ARG A 110 -7.76 8.92 16.52
CA ARG A 110 -7.65 9.89 17.62
C ARG A 110 -6.19 10.15 17.99
N LEU A 111 -5.37 9.12 18.13
CA LEU A 111 -3.96 9.25 18.49
C LEU A 111 -3.17 10.01 17.43
N GLN A 112 -3.39 9.69 16.15
CA GLN A 112 -2.72 10.40 15.05
C GLN A 112 -3.05 11.90 15.06
N LEU A 113 -4.32 12.26 15.23
CA LEU A 113 -4.71 13.67 15.30
C LEU A 113 -4.05 14.40 16.48
N ILE A 114 -3.88 13.72 17.61
CA ILE A 114 -3.18 14.28 18.78
C ILE A 114 -1.68 14.45 18.48
N GLU A 115 -1.05 13.48 17.81
CA GLU A 115 0.36 13.56 17.38
C GLU A 115 0.59 14.70 16.39
N ASP A 116 -0.37 14.94 15.50
CA ASP A 116 -0.36 16.03 14.52
C ASP A 116 -0.68 17.41 15.15
N GLY A 117 -0.97 17.47 16.46
CA GLY A 117 -1.30 18.69 17.18
C GLY A 117 -2.74 19.19 16.96
N GLU A 118 -3.60 18.37 16.35
CA GLU A 118 -5.01 18.65 16.16
C GLU A 118 -5.86 18.20 17.35
N THR A 119 -7.02 18.85 17.51
CA THR A 119 -8.03 18.42 18.49
C THR A 119 -9.05 17.51 17.80
N PRO A 120 -9.16 16.22 18.19
CA PRO A 120 -10.07 15.27 17.54
C PRO A 120 -11.52 15.75 17.51
N GLU A 121 -11.95 16.45 18.54
CA GLU A 121 -13.30 17.00 18.68
C GLU A 121 -13.62 18.14 17.71
N ASN A 122 -12.61 18.77 17.11
CA ASN A 122 -12.78 19.82 16.11
C ASN A 122 -12.62 19.30 14.68
N ASN A 123 -11.94 18.18 14.49
CA ASN A 123 -11.70 17.58 13.18
C ASN A 123 -12.99 17.05 12.54
N THR A 124 -13.25 17.44 11.29
CA THR A 124 -14.47 17.08 10.54
C THR A 124 -14.51 15.60 10.17
N ARG A 125 -13.37 15.00 9.81
CA ARG A 125 -13.26 13.56 9.51
C ARG A 125 -13.52 12.73 10.76
N PHE A 126 -13.02 13.16 11.92
CA PHE A 126 -13.27 12.47 13.19
C PHE A 126 -14.75 12.53 13.59
N LYS A 127 -15.39 13.70 13.43
CA LYS A 127 -16.86 13.83 13.60
C LYS A 127 -17.64 12.93 12.66
N HIS A 128 -17.20 12.79 11.41
CA HIS A 128 -17.82 11.88 10.43
C HIS A 128 -17.69 10.43 10.88
N LEU A 129 -16.50 10.01 11.34
CA LEU A 129 -16.27 8.68 11.89
C LEU A 129 -17.22 8.36 13.06
N LEU A 130 -17.42 9.31 13.99
CA LEU A 130 -18.36 9.16 15.10
C LEU A 130 -19.82 9.05 14.64
N LYS A 131 -20.21 9.74 13.57
CA LYS A 131 -21.55 9.58 12.96
C LYS A 131 -21.72 8.18 12.37
N LEU A 132 -20.70 7.68 11.68
CA LEU A 132 -20.70 6.33 11.11
C LEU A 132 -20.77 5.25 12.19
N LYS A 133 -20.07 5.43 13.32
CA LYS A 133 -20.16 4.55 14.48
C LYS A 133 -21.61 4.36 14.93
N LYS A 134 -22.33 5.47 15.13
CA LYS A 134 -23.74 5.45 15.56
C LYS A 134 -24.66 4.76 14.55
N LYS A 135 -24.35 4.87 13.25
CA LYS A 135 -25.12 4.26 12.18
C LYS A 135 -24.85 2.75 12.05
N LEU A 136 -23.60 2.34 12.19
CA LEU A 136 -23.17 0.95 12.09
C LEU A 136 -23.58 0.11 13.31
N PHE A 137 -23.44 0.70 14.51
CA PHE A 137 -23.62 0.05 15.80
C PHE A 137 -24.59 0.82 16.71
N PRO A 138 -25.90 0.83 16.37
CA PRO A 138 -26.89 1.46 17.24
C PRO A 138 -26.99 0.70 18.57
N GLY A 139 -26.60 1.35 19.67
CA GLY A 139 -26.65 0.79 21.03
C GLY A 139 -25.30 0.41 21.66
N VAL A 140 -24.19 0.64 20.95
CA VAL A 140 -22.81 0.54 21.45
C VAL A 140 -22.20 1.94 21.55
#